data_AF-I4B5R8-F1
#
_entry.id   AF-I4B5R8-F1
#
_cell.length_a   1.000
_cell.length_b   1.000
_cell.length_c   1.000
_cell.angle_alpha   90.00
_cell.angle_beta   90.00
_cell.angle_gamma   90.00
#
_symmetry.space_group_name_H-M   'P 1'
#
loop_
_entity.id
_entity.type
_entity.pdbx_description
1 polymer ?
#
loop_
_entity_poly.entity_id
_entity_poly.type
_entity_poly.pdbx_seq_one_letter_code
_entity_poly.pdbx_strand_id
1 'polypeptide(L)'
;MPLSDGKLIGKYRRLLIQHEDLPAEAARLAPQLTRLGDLYASGKLSDAEYTFWFVLLFTHERCRHLRPSRAQTNLAAKLEWLHNEDSPPPRAQSAIANLNAFGMPGMVWQVLGDWLHGRLSADKSTGSPLRLSQAPHSPRDMLATQATGARIVTVDFAAAIAGKPVGSTRDAFEFVLHDLGHAYAFYLPEYDPGGQVRFFHLLQNDLPHLQNLAQTDTKFEADLEYCMADMNTHPEHLRQYLRGVIIEAFYRLRQGDTAGLFSEEALGRFLASLGAVV
;
A
#
# COMPACT_ATOMS: atom_id res chain seq x y z
N MET A 1 7.79 12.48 -2.33
CA MET A 1 7.01 12.52 -1.09
C MET A 1 5.91 13.53 -1.37
N PRO A 2 4.82 13.61 -0.58
CA PRO A 2 3.96 14.76 -0.71
C PRO A 2 4.77 15.96 -0.20
N LEU A 3 5.38 16.68 -1.14
CA LEU A 3 6.04 17.96 -0.93
C LEU A 3 5.03 19.02 -1.36
N SER A 4 4.73 19.96 -0.46
CA SER A 4 4.03 21.20 -0.80
C SER A 4 4.99 22.34 -0.49
N ASP A 5 5.38 23.11 -1.50
CA ASP A 5 6.31 24.24 -1.36
C ASP A 5 7.65 23.85 -0.70
N GLY A 6 8.19 22.68 -1.07
CA GLY A 6 9.43 22.13 -0.51
C GLY A 6 9.31 21.61 0.92
N LYS A 7 8.11 21.62 1.52
CA LYS A 7 7.85 21.10 2.86
C LYS A 7 7.25 19.70 2.81
N LEU A 8 7.75 18.84 3.68
CA LEU A 8 7.19 17.51 3.94
C LEU A 8 5.79 17.66 4.56
N ILE A 9 4.77 17.20 3.85
CA ILE A 9 3.38 17.18 4.33
C ILE A 9 2.91 15.74 4.59
N GLY A 10 1.68 15.58 5.05
CA GLY A 10 1.07 14.27 5.27
C GLY A 10 1.23 13.71 6.68
N LYS A 11 0.73 12.47 6.83
CA LYS A 11 0.57 11.76 8.11
C LYS A 11 1.90 11.41 8.76
N TYR A 12 2.89 11.05 7.94
CA TYR A 12 4.20 10.57 8.38
C TYR A 12 5.29 11.66 8.35
N ARG A 13 4.94 12.93 8.13
CA ARG A 13 5.91 14.02 7.89
C ARG A 13 7.06 14.14 8.90
N ARG A 14 6.87 13.69 10.14
CA ARG A 14 7.89 13.70 11.20
C ARG A 14 8.94 12.60 11.06
N LEU A 15 8.69 11.62 10.19
CA LEU A 15 9.53 10.47 9.88
C LEU A 15 10.00 10.49 8.41
N LEU A 16 9.71 11.55 7.65
CA LEU A 16 10.18 11.68 6.27
C LEU A 16 11.50 12.44 6.24
N ILE A 17 12.35 12.11 5.27
CA ILE A 17 13.63 12.78 4.99
C ILE A 17 13.67 13.23 3.54
N GLN A 18 14.54 14.17 3.18
CA GLN A 18 14.61 14.62 1.79
C GLN A 18 15.16 13.51 0.88
N HIS A 19 14.78 13.52 -0.40
CA HIS A 19 15.25 12.52 -1.36
C HIS A 19 16.78 12.50 -1.50
N GLU A 20 17.42 13.65 -1.36
CA GLU A 20 18.89 13.80 -1.34
C GLU A 20 19.57 13.08 -0.16
N ASP A 21 18.84 12.85 0.94
CA ASP A 21 19.36 12.16 2.12
C ASP A 21 19.22 10.62 2.03
N LEU A 22 18.41 10.10 1.09
CA LEU A 22 18.13 8.67 0.96
C LEU A 22 19.39 7.82 0.73
N PRO A 23 20.35 8.20 -0.15
CA PRO A 23 21.57 7.40 -0.32
C PRO A 23 22.40 7.29 0.96
N ALA A 24 22.46 8.36 1.76
CA ALA A 24 23.20 8.37 3.00
C ALA A 24 22.51 7.52 4.09
N GLU A 25 21.17 7.55 4.17
CA GLU A 25 20.39 6.66 5.04
C GLU A 25 20.59 5.19 4.62
N ALA A 26 20.44 4.88 3.33
CA ALA A 26 20.61 3.55 2.79
C ALA A 26 22.00 2.97 3.10
N ALA A 27 23.06 3.76 2.92
CA ALA A 27 24.42 3.35 3.23
C ALA A 27 24.60 2.96 4.72
N ARG A 28 23.93 3.67 5.64
CA ARG A 28 23.99 3.35 7.08
C ARG A 28 23.17 2.12 7.45
N LEU A 29 22.05 1.90 6.76
CA LEU A 29 21.16 0.76 6.99
C LEU A 29 21.56 -0.49 6.21
N ALA A 30 22.44 -0.39 5.20
CA ALA A 30 22.77 -1.46 4.28
C ALA A 30 23.15 -2.79 4.95
N PRO A 31 23.98 -2.85 6.03
CA PRO A 31 24.30 -4.11 6.69
C PRO A 31 23.06 -4.80 7.28
N GLN A 32 22.21 -4.06 7.98
CA GLN A 32 21.00 -4.57 8.62
C GLN A 32 19.94 -4.93 7.58
N LEU A 33 19.77 -4.12 6.53
CA LEU A 33 18.84 -4.40 5.44
C LEU A 33 19.27 -5.65 4.67
N THR A 34 20.55 -5.81 4.33
CA THR A 34 21.07 -7.00 3.65
C THR A 34 20.77 -8.25 4.47
N ARG A 35 21.12 -8.24 5.76
CA ARG A 35 20.82 -9.38 6.64
C ARG A 35 19.32 -9.65 6.73
N LEU A 36 18.50 -8.62 6.87
CA LEU A 36 17.04 -8.77 6.94
C LEU A 36 16.49 -9.43 5.66
N GLY A 37 17.01 -9.02 4.49
CA GLY A 37 16.74 -9.63 3.20
C GLY A 37 17.17 -11.11 3.14
N ASP A 38 18.38 -11.43 3.59
CA ASP A 38 18.90 -12.81 3.62
C ASP A 38 18.07 -13.73 4.52
N LEU A 39 17.66 -13.24 5.69
CA LEU A 39 16.81 -13.99 6.62
C LEU A 39 15.42 -14.27 6.03
N TYR A 40 14.84 -13.31 5.32
CA TYR A 40 13.57 -13.51 4.63
C TYR A 40 13.72 -14.47 3.44
N ALA A 41 14.73 -14.28 2.59
CA ALA A 41 14.99 -15.14 1.44
C ALA A 41 15.29 -16.60 1.81
N SER A 42 15.87 -16.83 3.00
CA SER A 42 16.10 -18.17 3.56
C SER A 42 14.90 -18.76 4.31
N GLY A 43 13.76 -18.07 4.34
CA GLY A 43 12.54 -18.52 5.00
C GLY A 43 12.59 -18.50 6.53
N LYS A 44 13.58 -17.81 7.12
CA LYS A 44 13.70 -17.64 8.58
C LYS A 44 12.76 -16.56 9.13
N LEU A 45 12.19 -15.73 8.26
CA LEU A 45 11.19 -14.73 8.61
C LEU A 45 9.94 -14.94 7.75
N SER A 46 8.78 -14.82 8.39
CA SER A 46 7.50 -14.65 7.69
C SER A 46 7.38 -13.25 7.06
N ASP A 47 6.43 -13.08 6.14
CA ASP A 47 6.07 -11.77 5.56
C ASP A 47 5.82 -10.68 6.62
N ALA A 48 5.08 -11.04 7.67
CA ALA A 48 4.74 -10.14 8.77
C ALA A 48 5.98 -9.74 9.57
N GLU A 49 6.88 -10.69 9.85
CA GLU A 49 8.12 -10.43 10.59
C GLU A 49 9.08 -9.58 9.77
N TYR A 50 9.27 -9.90 8.49
CA TYR A 50 10.11 -9.12 7.60
C TYR A 50 9.65 -7.67 7.52
N THR A 51 8.34 -7.46 7.27
CA THR A 51 7.75 -6.12 7.21
C THR A 51 7.89 -5.38 8.54
N PHE A 52 7.63 -6.05 9.65
CA PHE A 52 7.76 -5.46 10.99
C PHE A 52 9.18 -4.97 11.27
N TRP A 53 10.18 -5.82 11.04
CA TRP A 53 11.58 -5.47 11.29
C TRP A 53 12.08 -4.37 10.34
N PHE A 54 11.61 -4.38 9.09
CA PHE A 54 11.88 -3.30 8.13
C PHE A 54 11.35 -1.96 8.67
N VAL A 55 10.08 -1.91 9.10
CA VAL A 55 9.47 -0.70 9.68
C VAL A 55 10.20 -0.25 10.95
N LEU A 56 10.56 -1.19 11.83
CA LEU A 56 11.25 -0.89 13.08
C LEU A 56 12.64 -0.30 12.84
N LEU A 57 13.39 -0.85 11.88
CA LEU A 57 14.74 -0.42 11.51
C LEU A 57 14.75 1.05 11.02
N PHE A 58 13.90 1.37 10.04
CA PHE A 58 13.78 2.75 9.54
C PHE A 58 13.25 3.71 10.61
N THR A 59 12.28 3.28 11.41
CA THR A 59 11.76 4.09 12.51
C THR A 59 12.85 4.45 13.51
N HIS A 60 13.69 3.48 13.90
CA HIS A 60 14.83 3.70 14.79
C HIS A 60 15.83 4.67 14.18
N GLU A 61 16.26 4.44 12.93
CA GLU A 61 17.23 5.29 12.23
C GLU A 61 16.76 6.74 12.12
N ARG A 62 15.51 6.97 11.70
CA ARG A 62 14.95 8.32 11.54
C ARG A 62 14.66 9.02 12.86
N CYS A 63 14.47 8.25 13.94
CA CYS A 63 14.27 8.80 15.27
C CYS A 63 15.57 9.00 16.05
N ARG A 64 16.71 8.43 15.67
CA ARG A 64 17.94 8.41 16.50
C ARG A 64 18.49 9.80 16.86
N HIS A 65 18.20 10.81 16.04
CA HIS A 65 18.64 12.19 16.24
C HIS A 65 17.72 12.99 17.17
N LEU A 66 16.53 12.46 17.49
CA LEU A 66 15.62 13.04 18.45
C LEU A 66 16.14 12.78 19.88
N ARG A 67 15.78 13.65 20.83
CA ARG A 67 16.25 13.55 22.22
C ARG A 67 16.14 12.11 22.76
N PRO A 68 17.23 11.55 23.33
CA PRO A 68 17.24 10.22 23.93
C PRO A 68 16.04 10.02 24.84
N SER A 69 15.24 9.01 24.54
CA SER A 69 14.06 8.63 25.30
C SER A 69 14.10 7.13 25.58
N ARG A 70 13.44 6.71 26.67
CA ARG A 70 13.27 5.29 27.00
C ARG A 70 12.68 4.50 25.83
N ALA A 71 11.81 5.13 25.04
CA ALA A 71 11.25 4.54 23.83
C ALA A 71 12.32 4.22 22.77
N GLN A 72 13.24 5.13 22.48
CA GLN A 72 14.33 4.87 21.54
C GLN A 72 15.30 3.80 22.04
N THR A 73 15.66 3.82 23.34
CA THR A 73 16.51 2.77 23.92
C THR A 73 15.83 1.40 23.80
N ASN A 74 14.52 1.34 24.04
CA ASN A 74 13.75 0.10 23.86
C ASN A 74 13.69 -0.35 22.39
N LEU A 75 13.64 0.57 21.42
CA LEU A 75 13.68 0.25 19.99
C LEU A 75 15.05 -0.31 19.59
N ALA A 76 16.14 0.35 20.02
CA ALA A 76 17.50 -0.10 19.76
C ALA A 76 17.75 -1.51 20.31
N ALA A 77 17.39 -1.76 21.57
CA ALA A 77 17.52 -3.07 22.21
C ALA A 77 16.73 -4.17 21.46
N LYS A 78 15.61 -3.82 20.82
CA LYS A 78 14.84 -4.77 19.99
C LYS A 78 15.51 -5.09 18.67
N LEU A 79 16.43 -4.25 18.18
CA LEU A 79 17.15 -4.47 16.93
C LEU A 79 18.51 -5.17 17.13
N GLU A 80 18.98 -5.34 18.39
CA GLU A 80 20.28 -5.94 18.68
C GLU A 80 20.45 -7.35 18.07
N TRP A 81 19.38 -8.15 18.04
CA TRP A 81 19.41 -9.50 17.47
C TRP A 81 19.78 -9.50 15.97
N LEU A 82 19.43 -8.45 15.21
CA LEU A 82 19.78 -8.32 13.79
C LEU A 82 21.29 -8.20 13.57
N HIS A 83 22.12 -8.03 14.61
CA HIS A 83 23.57 -8.03 14.43
C HIS A 83 24.15 -9.45 14.42
N ASN A 84 23.62 -10.36 15.23
CA ASN A 84 24.33 -11.61 15.54
C ASN A 84 23.44 -12.86 15.60
N GLU A 85 22.11 -12.74 15.56
CA GLU A 85 21.20 -13.86 15.72
C GLU A 85 20.51 -14.24 14.41
N ASP A 86 20.20 -15.53 14.25
CA ASP A 86 19.55 -16.09 13.06
C ASP A 86 18.02 -16.06 13.11
N SER A 87 17.46 -15.71 14.26
CA SER A 87 16.02 -15.71 14.48
C SER A 87 15.61 -14.55 15.38
N PRO A 88 14.44 -13.94 15.17
CA PRO A 88 13.95 -12.88 16.04
C PRO A 88 13.66 -13.43 17.45
N PRO A 89 13.78 -12.61 18.50
CA PRO A 89 13.50 -13.05 19.86
C PRO A 89 12.01 -13.42 20.01
N PRO A 90 11.66 -14.52 20.70
CA PRO A 90 10.27 -14.98 20.84
C PRO A 90 9.29 -13.94 21.41
N ARG A 91 9.81 -12.98 22.18
CA ARG A 91 9.03 -11.89 22.82
C ARG A 91 8.90 -10.63 21.96
N ALA A 92 9.42 -10.61 20.73
CA ALA A 92 9.25 -9.48 19.83
C ALA A 92 7.77 -9.23 19.53
N GLN A 93 7.00 -10.30 19.29
CA GLN A 93 5.60 -10.25 18.86
C GLN A 93 4.64 -9.70 19.94
N SER A 94 4.85 -10.04 21.22
CA SER A 94 4.01 -9.58 22.33
C SER A 94 4.26 -8.12 22.76
N ALA A 95 5.36 -7.51 22.30
CA ALA A 95 5.74 -6.15 22.69
C ALA A 95 5.27 -5.05 21.72
N ILE A 96 4.54 -5.42 20.66
CA ILE A 96 4.25 -4.55 19.50
C ILE A 96 3.08 -3.60 19.76
N ALA A 97 2.05 -4.08 20.45
CA ALA A 97 0.84 -3.30 20.74
C ALA A 97 1.14 -2.02 21.57
N ASN A 98 2.28 -1.99 22.25
CA ASN A 98 2.71 -0.86 23.09
C ASN A 98 3.89 -0.08 22.49
N LEU A 99 4.29 -0.35 21.25
CA LEU A 99 5.30 0.46 20.57
C LEU A 99 4.72 1.84 20.31
N ASN A 100 5.30 2.85 20.95
CA ASN A 100 5.04 4.24 20.65
C ASN A 100 6.35 4.84 20.11
N ALA A 101 6.34 5.17 18.82
CA ALA A 101 7.45 5.84 18.16
C ALA A 101 7.01 7.23 17.74
N PHE A 102 7.89 8.21 17.93
CA PHE A 102 7.59 9.60 17.61
C PHE A 102 7.22 9.76 16.13
N GLY A 103 6.05 10.34 15.85
CA GLY A 103 5.60 10.56 14.48
C GLY A 103 4.99 9.33 13.79
N MET A 104 4.96 8.17 14.45
CA MET A 104 4.29 6.97 13.95
C MET A 104 2.84 6.89 14.48
N PRO A 105 1.83 6.86 13.60
CA PRO A 105 0.45 6.61 14.00
C PRO A 105 0.25 5.21 14.58
N GLY A 106 -0.52 5.09 15.67
CA GLY A 106 -0.76 3.81 16.35
C GLY A 106 -1.36 2.72 15.45
N MET A 107 -2.13 3.10 14.42
CA MET A 107 -2.72 2.16 13.47
C MET A 107 -1.69 1.26 12.76
N VAL A 108 -0.47 1.77 12.52
CA VAL A 108 0.60 1.01 11.85
C VAL A 108 1.05 -0.15 12.72
N TRP A 109 1.25 0.11 14.02
CA TRP A 109 1.61 -0.93 14.98
C TRP A 109 0.47 -1.91 15.23
N GLN A 110 -0.77 -1.42 15.20
CA GLN A 110 -1.95 -2.27 15.33
C GLN A 110 -2.04 -3.28 14.17
N VAL A 111 -1.98 -2.83 12.91
CA VAL A 111 -2.08 -3.73 11.76
C VAL A 111 -0.90 -4.70 11.66
N LEU A 112 0.33 -4.24 11.95
CA LEU A 112 1.50 -5.14 12.03
C LEU A 112 1.35 -6.17 13.17
N GLY A 113 0.83 -5.73 14.32
CA GLY A 113 0.51 -6.61 15.43
C GLY A 113 -0.52 -7.66 15.03
N ASP A 114 -1.63 -7.26 14.40
CA ASP A 114 -2.65 -8.18 13.90
C ASP A 114 -2.07 -9.19 12.90
N TRP A 115 -1.20 -8.73 11.99
CA TRP A 115 -0.54 -9.59 11.02
C TRP A 115 0.37 -10.64 11.68
N LEU A 116 1.22 -10.21 12.61
CA LEU A 116 2.14 -11.08 13.35
C LEU A 116 1.45 -12.11 14.23
N HIS A 117 0.27 -11.78 14.77
CA HIS A 117 -0.54 -12.74 15.53
C HIS A 117 -1.37 -13.66 14.62
N GLY A 118 -1.16 -13.61 13.30
CA GLY A 118 -1.86 -14.45 12.33
C GLY A 118 -3.31 -14.02 12.05
N ARG A 119 -3.80 -12.90 12.62
CA ARG A 119 -5.19 -12.44 12.44
C ARG A 119 -5.47 -12.00 11.00
N LEU A 120 -4.43 -11.56 10.28
CA LEU A 120 -4.50 -11.16 8.87
C LEU A 120 -3.87 -12.20 7.93
N SER A 121 -3.55 -13.39 8.42
CA SER A 121 -3.01 -14.49 7.61
C SER A 121 -4.11 -15.29 6.93
N ALA A 122 -3.75 -16.05 5.90
CA ALA A 122 -4.68 -16.79 5.04
C ALA A 122 -5.54 -17.87 5.73
N ASP A 123 -5.26 -18.21 6.99
CA ASP A 123 -5.80 -19.44 7.58
C ASP A 123 -7.25 -19.32 8.09
N LYS A 124 -7.71 -18.33 8.89
CA LYS A 124 -8.84 -18.68 9.79
C LYS A 124 -10.04 -17.77 10.05
N SER A 125 -10.24 -16.60 9.42
CA SER A 125 -11.55 -15.91 9.64
C SER A 125 -11.92 -14.78 8.68
N THR A 126 -10.95 -14.09 8.07
CA THR A 126 -11.24 -12.82 7.36
C THR A 126 -11.56 -13.00 5.87
N GLY A 127 -11.26 -14.16 5.28
CA GLY A 127 -11.36 -14.39 3.83
C GLY A 127 -10.45 -13.48 2.98
N SER A 128 -9.58 -12.68 3.61
CA SER A 128 -8.89 -11.56 2.99
C SER A 128 -7.48 -11.42 3.58
N PRO A 129 -6.47 -12.15 3.07
CA PRO A 129 -5.13 -12.17 3.66
C PRO A 129 -4.31 -10.91 3.33
N LEU A 130 -3.51 -10.44 4.28
CA LEU A 130 -2.45 -9.47 4.05
C LEU A 130 -1.19 -10.21 3.60
N ARG A 131 -0.61 -9.77 2.48
CA ARG A 131 0.56 -10.40 1.84
C ARG A 131 1.66 -9.38 1.64
N LEU A 132 2.90 -9.83 1.72
CA LEU A 132 4.05 -9.01 1.34
C LEU A 132 4.27 -9.09 -0.17
N SER A 133 4.64 -7.97 -0.77
CA SER A 133 5.29 -7.93 -2.08
C SER A 133 6.63 -7.22 -1.98
N GLN A 134 7.63 -7.72 -2.71
CA GLN A 134 8.97 -7.15 -2.72
C GLN A 134 9.16 -6.08 -3.81
N ALA A 135 8.11 -5.81 -4.61
CA ALA A 135 8.11 -4.80 -5.66
C ALA A 135 6.71 -4.21 -5.85
N PRO A 136 6.58 -2.97 -6.33
CA PRO A 136 5.28 -2.39 -6.65
C PRO A 136 4.53 -3.22 -7.70
N HIS A 137 3.22 -3.37 -7.51
CA HIS A 137 2.34 -4.04 -8.46
C HIS A 137 1.85 -3.06 -9.54
N SER A 138 1.61 -3.60 -10.74
CA SER A 138 0.82 -2.86 -11.73
C SER A 138 -0.62 -2.68 -11.24
N PRO A 139 -1.37 -1.67 -11.72
CA PRO A 139 -2.79 -1.53 -11.39
C PRO A 139 -3.61 -2.79 -11.68
N ARG A 140 -3.29 -3.52 -12.75
CA ARG A 140 -3.98 -4.78 -13.10
C ARG A 140 -3.68 -5.91 -12.12
N ASP A 141 -2.42 -6.05 -11.70
CA ASP A 141 -2.04 -7.07 -10.72
C ASP A 141 -2.63 -6.75 -9.33
N MET A 142 -2.71 -5.46 -9.01
CA MET A 142 -3.39 -4.99 -7.80
C MET A 142 -4.88 -5.35 -7.86
N LEU A 143 -5.58 -5.00 -8.94
CA LEU A 143 -6.99 -5.36 -9.11
C LEU A 143 -7.22 -6.86 -8.95
N ALA A 144 -6.42 -7.68 -9.63
CA ALA A 144 -6.54 -9.13 -9.56
C ALA A 144 -6.37 -9.66 -8.13
N THR A 145 -5.43 -9.08 -7.37
CA THR A 145 -5.22 -9.43 -5.96
C THR A 145 -6.39 -8.97 -5.08
N GLN A 146 -6.88 -7.75 -5.29
CA GLN A 146 -7.94 -7.17 -4.47
C GLN A 146 -9.30 -7.87 -4.68
N ALA A 147 -9.55 -8.33 -5.91
CA ALA A 147 -10.72 -9.12 -6.27
C ALA A 147 -10.79 -10.47 -5.54
N THR A 148 -9.66 -11.01 -5.06
CA THR A 148 -9.65 -12.22 -4.21
C THR A 148 -9.72 -11.91 -2.71
N GLY A 149 -9.89 -10.65 -2.32
CA GLY A 149 -9.82 -10.20 -0.92
C GLY A 149 -8.42 -10.04 -0.37
N ALA A 150 -7.37 -10.36 -1.12
CA ALA A 150 -6.02 -10.16 -0.61
C ALA A 150 -5.65 -8.66 -0.62
N ARG A 151 -4.82 -8.24 0.34
CA ARG A 151 -4.20 -6.92 0.37
C ARG A 151 -2.68 -7.08 0.36
N ILE A 152 -2.00 -6.12 -0.24
CA ILE A 152 -0.55 -6.13 -0.38
C ILE A 152 0.06 -5.05 0.50
N VAL A 153 1.17 -5.38 1.15
CA VAL A 153 2.13 -4.41 1.67
C VAL A 153 3.39 -4.54 0.85
N THR A 154 3.86 -3.44 0.28
CA THR A 154 5.04 -3.46 -0.58
C THR A 154 6.28 -3.02 0.18
N VAL A 155 7.26 -3.91 0.33
CA VAL A 155 8.62 -3.57 0.76
C VAL A 155 9.53 -3.61 -0.47
N ASP A 156 9.71 -2.47 -1.14
CA ASP A 156 10.65 -2.37 -2.27
C ASP A 156 12.09 -2.38 -1.73
N PHE A 157 12.61 -3.60 -1.55
CA PHE A 157 13.92 -3.83 -0.98
C PHE A 157 15.05 -3.26 -1.86
N ALA A 158 14.89 -3.35 -3.18
CA ALA A 158 15.86 -2.84 -4.12
C ALA A 158 15.96 -1.31 -4.02
N ALA A 159 14.84 -0.61 -3.95
CA ALA A 159 14.81 0.84 -3.74
C ALA A 159 15.39 1.23 -2.36
N ALA A 160 15.06 0.48 -1.31
CA ALA A 160 15.57 0.71 0.05
C ALA A 160 17.10 0.61 0.13
N ILE A 161 17.68 -0.45 -0.43
CA ILE A 161 19.14 -0.66 -0.49
C ILE A 161 19.81 0.40 -1.38
N ALA A 162 19.19 0.75 -2.51
CA ALA A 162 19.75 1.73 -3.43
C ALA A 162 19.64 3.18 -2.93
N GLY A 163 18.86 3.45 -1.87
CA GLY A 163 18.56 4.81 -1.42
C GLY A 163 17.80 5.61 -2.47
N LYS A 164 16.83 4.97 -3.14
CA LYS A 164 16.04 5.58 -4.22
C LYS A 164 14.55 5.65 -3.85
N PRO A 165 13.80 6.60 -4.41
CA PRO A 165 12.35 6.59 -4.30
C PRO A 165 11.75 5.37 -5.03
N VAL A 166 10.63 4.90 -4.51
CA VAL A 166 9.72 3.96 -5.16
C VAL A 166 8.82 4.76 -6.10
N GLY A 167 8.90 4.46 -7.40
CA GLY A 167 8.32 5.30 -8.45
C GLY A 167 8.95 6.69 -8.46
N SER A 168 8.13 7.74 -8.53
CA SER A 168 8.59 9.14 -8.56
C SER A 168 8.41 9.89 -7.24
N THR A 169 7.74 9.28 -6.25
CA THR A 169 7.27 10.03 -5.08
C THR A 169 7.81 9.49 -3.77
N ARG A 170 7.44 8.30 -3.32
CA ARG A 170 7.71 7.89 -1.93
C ARG A 170 9.06 7.23 -1.78
N ASP A 171 9.66 7.29 -0.59
CA ASP A 171 10.74 6.37 -0.27
C ASP A 171 10.17 4.98 0.12
N ALA A 172 11.00 3.95 0.16
CA ALA A 172 10.55 2.59 0.45
C ALA A 172 9.87 2.44 1.82
N PHE A 173 10.31 3.19 2.83
CA PHE A 173 9.70 3.18 4.16
C PHE A 173 8.34 3.87 4.16
N GLU A 174 8.23 5.06 3.58
CA GLU A 174 6.94 5.75 3.43
C GLU A 174 5.94 4.90 2.63
N PHE A 175 6.40 4.19 1.60
CA PHE A 175 5.56 3.30 0.80
C PHE A 175 4.97 2.16 1.64
N VAL A 176 5.79 1.48 2.45
CA VAL A 176 5.31 0.45 3.38
C VAL A 176 4.28 1.02 4.37
N LEU A 177 4.54 2.20 4.95
CA LEU A 177 3.63 2.83 5.90
C LEU A 177 2.30 3.24 5.26
N HIS A 178 2.33 3.64 3.99
CA HIS A 178 1.16 3.95 3.20
C HIS A 178 0.29 2.70 3.00
N ASP A 179 0.87 1.59 2.54
CA ASP A 179 0.15 0.33 2.32
C ASP A 179 -0.39 -0.25 3.63
N LEU A 180 0.36 -0.17 4.73
CA LEU A 180 -0.12 -0.57 6.06
C LEU A 180 -1.31 0.29 6.51
N GLY A 181 -1.32 1.58 6.16
CA GLY A 181 -2.46 2.47 6.42
C GLY A 181 -3.70 2.07 5.64
N HIS A 182 -3.53 1.67 4.38
CA HIS A 182 -4.62 1.13 3.57
C HIS A 182 -5.13 -0.21 4.09
N ALA A 183 -4.24 -1.13 4.43
CA ALA A 183 -4.58 -2.41 5.02
C ALA A 183 -5.37 -2.23 6.32
N TYR A 184 -4.90 -1.36 7.22
CA TYR A 184 -5.63 -1.04 8.44
C TYR A 184 -7.06 -0.58 8.16
N ALA A 185 -7.25 0.38 7.25
CA ALA A 185 -8.57 0.88 6.91
C ALA A 185 -9.46 -0.19 6.27
N PHE A 186 -8.93 -1.01 5.37
CA PHE A 186 -9.67 -2.10 4.73
C PHE A 186 -10.27 -3.08 5.75
N TYR A 187 -9.55 -3.42 6.82
CA TYR A 187 -10.03 -4.36 7.83
C TYR A 187 -11.04 -3.76 8.82
N LEU A 188 -11.36 -2.48 8.72
CA LEU A 188 -12.37 -1.84 9.56
C LEU A 188 -13.79 -2.07 8.99
N PRO A 189 -14.78 -2.42 9.84
CA PRO A 189 -16.15 -2.67 9.38
C PRO A 189 -16.79 -1.52 8.61
N GLU A 190 -16.50 -0.27 8.97
CA GLU A 190 -17.05 0.93 8.33
C GLU A 190 -16.58 1.14 6.87
N TYR A 191 -15.54 0.42 6.43
CA TYR A 191 -15.08 0.45 5.04
C TYR A 191 -15.72 -0.63 4.15
N ASP A 192 -16.59 -1.48 4.71
CA ASP A 192 -17.22 -2.62 4.05
C ASP A 192 -16.23 -3.44 3.19
N PRO A 193 -15.23 -4.10 3.81
CA PRO A 193 -14.27 -4.94 3.09
C PRO A 193 -14.94 -5.93 2.14
N GLY A 194 -16.05 -6.55 2.56
CA GLY A 194 -16.80 -7.49 1.72
C GLY A 194 -17.38 -6.84 0.46
N GLY A 195 -17.97 -5.65 0.58
CA GLY A 195 -18.43 -4.87 -0.56
C GLY A 195 -17.29 -4.39 -1.45
N GLN A 196 -16.14 -4.02 -0.88
CA GLN A 196 -14.97 -3.62 -1.65
C GLN A 196 -14.43 -4.79 -2.49
N VAL A 197 -14.35 -6.01 -1.93
CA VAL A 197 -13.97 -7.22 -2.68
C VAL A 197 -14.95 -7.50 -3.82
N ARG A 198 -16.26 -7.41 -3.56
CA ARG A 198 -17.28 -7.58 -4.61
C ARG A 198 -17.13 -6.56 -5.72
N PHE A 199 -16.89 -5.29 -5.38
CA PHE A 199 -16.64 -4.23 -6.36
C PHE A 199 -15.44 -4.57 -7.26
N PHE A 200 -14.29 -4.92 -6.68
CA PHE A 200 -13.10 -5.25 -7.47
C PHE A 200 -13.27 -6.52 -8.31
N HIS A 201 -14.01 -7.50 -7.81
CA HIS A 201 -14.36 -8.67 -8.62
C HIS A 201 -15.20 -8.31 -9.84
N LEU A 202 -16.21 -7.44 -9.67
CA LEU A 202 -17.02 -6.95 -10.78
C LEU A 202 -16.19 -6.10 -11.76
N LEU A 203 -15.35 -5.20 -11.26
CA LEU A 203 -14.46 -4.37 -12.07
C LEU A 203 -13.51 -5.23 -12.91
N GLN A 204 -12.97 -6.30 -12.33
CA GLN A 204 -12.12 -7.25 -13.05
C GLN A 204 -12.86 -7.93 -14.21
N ASN A 205 -14.13 -8.30 -14.01
CA ASN A 205 -14.97 -8.88 -15.06
C ASN A 205 -15.35 -7.85 -16.13
N ASP A 206 -15.47 -6.58 -15.76
CA ASP A 206 -15.83 -5.47 -16.64
C ASP A 206 -14.65 -4.95 -17.48
N LEU A 207 -13.40 -5.23 -17.10
CA LEU A 207 -12.20 -4.71 -17.79
C LEU A 207 -12.19 -4.91 -19.32
N PRO A 208 -12.59 -6.07 -19.88
CA PRO A 208 -12.67 -6.24 -21.33
C PRO A 208 -13.61 -5.24 -22.01
N HIS A 209 -14.70 -4.86 -21.33
CA HIS A 209 -15.66 -3.88 -21.83
C HIS A 209 -15.13 -2.43 -21.74
N LEU A 210 -14.29 -2.16 -20.74
CA LEU A 210 -13.67 -0.84 -20.52
C LEU A 210 -12.44 -0.59 -21.41
N GLN A 211 -11.83 -1.64 -21.96
CA GLN A 211 -10.54 -1.56 -22.64
C GLN A 211 -10.54 -0.64 -23.87
N ASN A 212 -11.59 -0.69 -24.69
CA ASN A 212 -11.69 0.19 -25.87
C ASN A 212 -11.76 1.67 -25.46
N LEU A 213 -12.46 1.97 -24.36
CA LEU A 213 -12.57 3.33 -23.86
C LEU A 213 -11.22 3.83 -23.33
N ALA A 214 -10.49 2.99 -22.59
CA ALA A 214 -9.13 3.28 -22.12
C ALA A 214 -8.15 3.54 -23.26
N GLN A 215 -8.21 2.75 -24.33
CA GLN A 215 -7.34 2.96 -25.50
C GLN A 215 -7.64 4.25 -26.26
N THR A 216 -8.86 4.77 -26.14
CA THR A 216 -9.32 5.95 -26.90
C THR A 216 -9.16 7.25 -26.10
N ASP A 217 -9.30 7.19 -24.78
CA ASP A 217 -9.20 8.36 -23.89
C ASP A 217 -8.13 8.13 -22.81
N THR A 218 -6.96 8.73 -22.99
CA THR A 218 -5.80 8.56 -22.09
C THR A 218 -6.07 9.04 -20.66
N LYS A 219 -6.99 10.00 -20.48
CA LYS A 219 -7.38 10.46 -19.14
C LYS A 219 -8.19 9.37 -18.43
N PHE A 220 -9.14 8.76 -19.13
CA PHE A 220 -9.92 7.64 -18.63
C PHE A 220 -9.05 6.44 -18.31
N GLU A 221 -8.04 6.13 -19.14
CA GLU A 221 -7.05 5.10 -18.82
C GLU A 221 -6.37 5.37 -17.47
N ALA A 222 -5.84 6.57 -17.26
CA ALA A 222 -5.19 6.95 -16.00
C ALA A 222 -6.15 6.92 -14.80
N ASP A 223 -7.39 7.39 -14.97
CA ASP A 223 -8.41 7.37 -13.92
C ASP A 223 -8.87 5.92 -13.60
N LEU A 224 -8.94 5.04 -14.59
CA LEU A 224 -9.22 3.63 -14.42
C LEU A 224 -8.07 2.92 -13.69
N GLU A 225 -6.81 3.22 -14.05
CA GLU A 225 -5.63 2.73 -13.33
C GLU A 225 -5.60 3.17 -11.87
N TYR A 226 -5.96 4.42 -11.60
CA TYR A 226 -6.12 4.91 -10.25
C TYR A 226 -7.20 4.12 -9.48
N CYS A 227 -8.36 3.88 -10.09
CA CYS A 227 -9.43 3.08 -9.49
C CYS A 227 -8.99 1.65 -9.18
N MET A 228 -8.26 1.01 -10.09
CA MET A 228 -7.74 -0.36 -9.94
C MET A 228 -6.73 -0.50 -8.80
N ALA A 229 -5.98 0.57 -8.51
CA ALA A 229 -4.95 0.60 -7.48
C ALA A 229 -5.44 1.09 -6.10
N ASP A 230 -6.68 1.57 -5.97
CA ASP A 230 -7.23 1.99 -4.70
C ASP A 230 -7.43 0.80 -3.75
N MET A 231 -6.98 0.94 -2.49
CA MET A 231 -6.97 -0.17 -1.53
C MET A 231 -7.97 -0.02 -0.38
N ASN A 232 -8.52 1.17 -0.15
CA ASN A 232 -9.25 1.47 1.09
C ASN A 232 -10.40 2.47 0.93
N THR A 233 -10.89 2.74 -0.28
CA THR A 233 -12.09 3.54 -0.48
C THR A 233 -13.34 2.67 -0.32
N HIS A 234 -14.36 3.21 0.37
CA HIS A 234 -15.65 2.52 0.53
C HIS A 234 -16.25 2.14 -0.85
N PRO A 235 -16.85 0.95 -1.02
CA PRO A 235 -17.33 0.46 -2.33
C PRO A 235 -18.31 1.39 -3.04
N GLU A 236 -19.17 2.09 -2.30
CA GLU A 236 -20.07 3.10 -2.89
C GLU A 236 -19.31 4.25 -3.56
N HIS A 237 -18.24 4.74 -2.93
CA HIS A 237 -17.43 5.81 -3.50
C HIS A 237 -16.63 5.32 -4.71
N LEU A 238 -16.14 4.07 -4.69
CA LEU A 238 -15.52 3.45 -5.85
C LEU A 238 -16.48 3.33 -7.03
N ARG A 239 -17.73 2.90 -6.78
CA ARG A 239 -18.80 2.83 -7.79
C ARG A 239 -19.08 4.20 -8.40
N GLN A 240 -19.28 5.20 -7.56
CA GLN A 240 -19.56 6.57 -8.00
C GLN A 240 -18.40 7.17 -8.78
N TYR A 241 -17.17 6.94 -8.32
CA TYR A 241 -15.96 7.37 -9.01
C TYR A 241 -15.87 6.73 -10.40
N LEU A 242 -15.95 5.40 -10.50
CA LEU A 242 -15.89 4.69 -11.78
C LEU A 242 -16.98 5.15 -12.74
N ARG A 243 -18.22 5.28 -12.26
CA ARG A 243 -19.33 5.81 -13.05
C ARG A 243 -19.05 7.23 -13.54
N GLY A 244 -18.55 8.10 -12.67
CA GLY A 244 -18.19 9.48 -13.01
C GLY A 244 -17.15 9.54 -14.11
N VAL A 245 -16.05 8.78 -13.99
CA VAL A 245 -14.96 8.82 -14.98
C VAL A 245 -15.37 8.25 -16.34
N ILE A 246 -16.27 7.25 -16.37
CA ILE A 246 -16.89 6.76 -17.61
C ILE A 246 -17.74 7.86 -18.27
N ILE A 247 -18.61 8.51 -17.50
CA ILE A 247 -19.48 9.59 -17.99
C ILE A 247 -18.64 10.72 -18.58
N GLU A 248 -17.60 11.15 -17.87
CA GLU A 248 -16.71 12.20 -18.36
C GLU A 248 -15.99 11.81 -19.65
N ALA A 249 -15.53 10.56 -19.77
CA ALA A 249 -14.90 10.05 -20.99
C ALA A 249 -15.85 10.11 -22.19
N PHE A 250 -17.10 9.66 -22.01
CA PHE A 250 -18.14 9.76 -23.05
C PHE A 250 -18.36 11.21 -23.49
N TYR A 251 -18.44 12.16 -22.54
CA TYR A 251 -18.61 13.58 -22.88
C TYR A 251 -17.42 14.17 -23.64
N ARG A 252 -16.19 13.78 -23.31
CA ARG A 252 -14.99 14.21 -24.06
C ARG A 252 -15.02 13.68 -25.48
N LEU A 253 -15.27 12.38 -25.65
CA LEU A 253 -15.26 11.73 -26.96
C LEU A 253 -16.43 12.18 -27.86
N ARG A 254 -17.57 12.55 -27.27
CA ARG A 254 -18.73 13.08 -28.01
C ARG A 254 -18.42 14.33 -28.84
N GLN A 255 -17.45 15.15 -28.43
CA GLN A 255 -17.12 16.39 -29.14
C GLN A 255 -16.59 16.17 -30.58
N GLY A 256 -16.13 14.96 -30.90
CA GLY A 256 -15.68 14.56 -32.24
C GLY A 256 -16.50 13.42 -32.87
N ASP A 257 -17.59 13.00 -32.22
CA ASP A 257 -18.32 11.80 -32.61
C ASP A 257 -19.45 12.09 -33.60
N THR A 258 -19.13 11.96 -34.88
CA THR A 258 -20.09 12.11 -35.98
C THR A 258 -20.95 10.87 -36.20
N ALA A 259 -20.57 9.72 -35.65
CA ALA A 259 -21.25 8.44 -35.82
C ALA A 259 -22.27 8.15 -34.71
N GLY A 260 -22.31 8.95 -33.64
CA GLY A 260 -23.24 8.80 -32.51
C GLY A 260 -22.90 7.64 -31.56
N LEU A 261 -21.67 7.13 -31.63
CA LEU A 261 -21.13 6.06 -30.78
C LEU A 261 -21.08 6.43 -29.29
N PHE A 262 -20.99 7.72 -28.96
CA PHE A 262 -20.92 8.29 -27.61
C PHE A 262 -22.17 9.13 -27.27
N SER A 263 -23.32 8.77 -27.84
CA SER A 263 -24.62 9.34 -27.48
C SER A 263 -25.04 9.00 -26.04
N GLU A 264 -25.99 9.76 -25.48
CA GLU A 264 -26.56 9.49 -24.14
C GLU A 264 -27.21 8.10 -24.06
N GLU A 265 -27.84 7.65 -25.15
CA GLU A 265 -28.41 6.32 -25.24
C GLU A 265 -27.32 5.23 -25.20
N ALA A 266 -26.21 5.45 -25.89
CA ALA A 266 -25.05 4.56 -25.86
C ALA A 266 -24.41 4.52 -24.46
N LEU A 267 -24.25 5.67 -23.80
CA LEU A 267 -23.78 5.76 -22.42
C LEU A 267 -24.69 4.99 -21.46
N GLY A 268 -26.02 5.15 -21.59
CA GLY A 268 -27.00 4.44 -20.76
C GLY A 268 -26.89 2.92 -20.91
N ARG A 269 -26.78 2.43 -22.15
CA ARG A 269 -26.56 1.00 -22.42
C ARG A 269 -25.21 0.51 -21.88
N PHE A 270 -24.16 1.30 -22.06
CA PHE A 270 -22.81 0.95 -21.61
C PHE A 270 -22.78 0.81 -20.09
N LEU A 271 -23.27 1.80 -19.35
CA LEU A 271 -23.34 1.74 -17.89
C LEU A 271 -24.19 0.56 -17.39
N ALA A 272 -25.33 0.28 -18.03
CA ALA A 272 -26.19 -0.84 -17.66
C ALA A 272 -25.53 -2.22 -17.92
N SER A 273 -24.50 -2.28 -18.77
CA SER A 273 -23.77 -3.51 -19.07
C SER A 273 -22.65 -3.84 -18.07
N LEU A 274 -22.27 -2.88 -17.23
CA LEU A 274 -21.12 -2.99 -16.33
C LEU A 274 -21.57 -3.35 -14.91
N GLY A 275 -21.13 -4.50 -14.41
CA GLY A 275 -21.51 -4.95 -13.07
C GLY A 275 -20.99 -4.04 -11.96
N ALA A 276 -19.82 -3.43 -12.15
CA ALA A 276 -19.15 -2.61 -11.13
C ALA A 276 -19.81 -1.25 -10.88
N VAL A 277 -20.71 -0.80 -11.78
CA VAL A 277 -21.38 0.52 -11.69
C VAL A 277 -22.89 0.44 -11.46
N VAL A 278 -23.48 -0.75 -11.55
CA VAL A 278 -24.89 -1.05 -11.26
C VAL A 278 -25.06 -1.35 -9.77
#